data_AF-A0A124GR00-F1
#
_entry.id   AF-A0A124GR00-F1
#
_cell.length_a   1.000
_cell.length_b   1.000
_cell.length_c   1.000
_cell.angle_alpha   90.00
_cell.angle_beta   90.00
_cell.angle_gamma   90.00
#
_symmetry.space_group_name_H-M   'P 1'
#
loop_
_entity.id
_entity.type
_entity.pdbx_description
1 polymer ?
#
loop_
_entity_poly.entity_id
_entity_poly.type
_entity_poly.pdbx_seq_one_letter_code
_entity_poly.pdbx_strand_id
1 'polypeptide(L)'
;MAQIAMSRLFRQSTTSSVRQSILRPMQARSYGSNSAIPTFTSTSSPELDEALERFRNELFIPLALPKRQRKSVFREKYAKQLENEPITVKIGETEEFTLTPKKHHDLPSKKDALEVLKLMVATKNFSNLFPYLSGLRMSNYAINPDRWEFIIRKTSDAGKLSTIIECARQSQRTGLTLSNRNIARRLFFELHKTAAKADFQGIQTVKALKLAREAASLMDADEHSVQNLEDDPKHQPFVIGTLLELSAACAKIKEAETALVRGYAQKLDAAWSRGNFKDDAATGFESIERVEENLALYNGMLLALGLPKASQDTGNFKARCDELKPVLISQLQKVKNADVLSDNVVKQLLAEKPKEKVEQNA
;
A
#
# COMPACT_ATOMS: atom_id res chain seq x y z
N MET A 1 14.94 89.15 -19.67
CA MET A 1 15.59 88.08 -20.45
C MET A 1 14.54 87.03 -20.79
N ALA A 2 14.35 86.80 -22.11
CA ALA A 2 13.60 85.73 -22.83
C ALA A 2 12.21 85.30 -22.28
N GLN A 3 11.06 85.70 -22.83
CA GLN A 3 10.41 85.43 -24.14
C GLN A 3 9.90 83.99 -24.39
N ILE A 4 8.55 83.88 -24.52
CA ILE A 4 7.75 83.25 -25.61
C ILE A 4 7.87 81.71 -25.75
N ALA A 5 6.87 80.85 -25.98
CA ALA A 5 5.68 80.93 -26.82
C ALA A 5 4.65 79.81 -26.51
N MET A 6 3.41 80.07 -26.91
CA MET A 6 2.36 79.07 -27.15
C MET A 6 2.68 78.19 -28.37
N SER A 7 2.18 76.95 -28.37
CA SER A 7 1.53 76.36 -29.57
C SER A 7 0.91 75.00 -29.27
N ARG A 8 -0.42 74.93 -29.36
CA ARG A 8 -1.17 73.70 -29.65
C ARG A 8 -1.00 73.38 -31.14
N LEU A 9 -0.75 72.13 -31.49
CA LEU A 9 -1.05 71.61 -32.82
C LEU A 9 -1.73 70.25 -32.70
N PHE A 10 -2.99 70.23 -33.14
CA PHE A 10 -3.74 69.04 -33.51
C PHE A 10 -3.01 68.30 -34.63
N ARG A 11 -2.97 66.97 -34.57
CA ARG A 11 -2.84 66.14 -35.77
C ARG A 11 -3.88 65.03 -35.73
N GLN A 12 -4.90 65.20 -36.56
CA GLN A 12 -5.87 64.15 -36.88
C GLN A 12 -5.24 63.10 -37.80
N SER A 13 -5.79 61.90 -37.64
CA SER A 13 -5.78 60.68 -38.45
C SER A 13 -5.32 60.74 -39.91
N THR A 14 -4.58 59.70 -40.32
CA THR A 14 -4.85 58.98 -41.56
C THR A 14 -4.74 57.47 -41.34
N THR A 15 -5.74 56.78 -41.87
CA THR A 15 -6.02 55.35 -41.92
C THR A 15 -4.99 54.55 -42.72
N SER A 16 -4.63 53.35 -42.27
CA SER A 16 -4.60 52.16 -43.14
C SER A 16 -4.49 50.87 -42.33
N SER A 17 -5.17 49.87 -42.87
CA SER A 17 -5.46 48.53 -42.38
C SER A 17 -4.24 47.66 -42.08
N VAL A 18 -4.24 47.02 -40.90
CA VAL A 18 -4.13 45.55 -40.79
C VAL A 18 -4.94 45.14 -39.56
N ARG A 19 -6.11 44.52 -39.77
CA ARG A 19 -6.73 43.69 -38.73
C ARG A 19 -5.77 42.52 -38.52
N GLN A 20 -4.83 42.65 -37.59
CA GLN A 20 -4.14 41.49 -37.05
C GLN A 20 -5.22 40.67 -36.37
N SER A 21 -5.60 39.59 -37.03
CA SER A 21 -6.33 38.50 -36.41
C SER A 21 -5.58 38.17 -35.13
N ILE A 22 -6.21 38.43 -33.99
CA ILE A 22 -5.78 37.93 -32.69
C ILE A 22 -6.08 36.43 -32.73
N LEU A 23 -5.29 35.70 -33.53
CA LEU A 23 -5.05 34.29 -33.30
C LEU A 23 -4.36 34.26 -31.95
N ARG A 24 -5.17 34.00 -30.91
CA ARG A 24 -4.65 33.59 -29.61
C ARG A 24 -3.59 32.54 -29.91
N PRO A 25 -2.33 32.73 -29.52
CA PRO A 25 -1.38 31.64 -29.61
C PRO A 25 -1.97 30.53 -28.74
N MET A 26 -2.42 29.46 -29.40
CA MET A 26 -2.79 28.21 -28.77
C MET A 26 -1.59 27.86 -27.91
N GLN A 27 -1.72 28.07 -26.59
CA GLN A 27 -0.62 27.82 -25.67
C GLN A 27 -0.42 26.30 -25.65
N ALA A 28 0.39 25.80 -26.58
CA ALA A 28 1.06 24.54 -26.44
C ALA A 28 2.06 24.71 -25.28
N ARG A 29 1.57 24.56 -24.05
CA ARG A 29 2.39 24.48 -22.86
C ARG A 29 1.96 23.28 -22.04
N SER A 30 2.85 22.29 -22.11
CA SER A 30 3.27 21.39 -21.04
C SER A 30 2.18 20.53 -20.43
N TYR A 31 2.34 19.21 -20.63
CA TYR A 31 1.88 18.16 -19.71
C TYR A 31 1.85 18.70 -18.27
N GLY A 32 0.73 18.48 -17.57
CA GLY A 32 0.63 18.76 -16.14
C GLY A 32 1.79 18.05 -15.43
N SER A 33 2.83 18.80 -15.08
CA SER A 33 4.19 18.27 -15.00
C SER A 33 4.51 17.45 -13.75
N ASN A 34 3.54 17.07 -12.91
CA ASN A 34 3.84 16.38 -11.64
C ASN A 34 3.08 15.06 -11.41
N SER A 35 2.13 14.66 -12.26
CA SER A 35 1.43 13.38 -12.10
C SER A 35 0.73 12.98 -13.40
N ALA A 36 1.27 11.97 -14.09
CA ALA A 36 0.59 11.38 -15.24
C ALA A 36 -0.82 10.91 -14.83
N ILE A 37 -1.84 11.40 -15.54
CA ILE A 37 -3.24 11.02 -15.30
C ILE A 37 -3.37 9.50 -15.56
N PRO A 38 -3.91 8.72 -14.60
CA PRO A 38 -3.85 7.27 -14.65
C PRO A 38 -4.76 6.68 -15.72
N THR A 39 -4.19 5.95 -16.67
CA THR A 39 -4.93 5.15 -17.66
C THR A 39 -5.30 3.78 -17.09
N PHE A 40 -6.44 3.26 -17.53
CA PHE A 40 -6.97 1.98 -17.08
C PHE A 40 -6.97 0.98 -18.22
N THR A 41 -6.57 -0.25 -17.91
CA THR A 41 -6.69 -1.39 -18.82
C THR A 41 -8.11 -1.92 -18.78
N SER A 42 -8.71 -2.22 -19.93
CA SER A 42 -10.04 -2.83 -19.99
C SER A 42 -10.05 -4.13 -19.19
N THR A 43 -11.12 -4.34 -18.43
CA THR A 43 -11.30 -5.52 -17.59
C THR A 43 -12.40 -6.40 -18.13
N SER A 44 -12.55 -7.60 -17.57
CA SER A 44 -13.66 -8.50 -17.92
C SER A 44 -15.00 -8.06 -17.33
N SER A 45 -15.03 -7.04 -16.48
CA SER A 45 -16.23 -6.53 -15.83
C SER A 45 -16.56 -5.13 -16.38
N PRO A 46 -17.65 -4.98 -17.15
CA PRO A 46 -18.02 -3.68 -17.71
C PRO A 46 -18.39 -2.68 -16.62
N GLU A 47 -18.94 -3.13 -15.49
CA GLU A 47 -19.26 -2.30 -14.33
C GLU A 47 -18.00 -1.68 -13.70
N LEU A 48 -16.92 -2.47 -13.57
CA LEU A 48 -15.65 -1.96 -13.06
C LEU A 48 -15.04 -0.95 -14.03
N ASP A 49 -15.09 -1.23 -15.34
CA ASP A 49 -14.56 -0.33 -16.37
C ASP A 49 -15.33 1.00 -16.39
N GLU A 50 -16.66 0.96 -16.31
CA GLU A 50 -17.50 2.17 -16.22
C GLU A 50 -17.18 2.98 -14.96
N ALA A 51 -17.03 2.32 -13.80
CA ALA A 51 -16.72 3.00 -12.56
C ALA A 51 -15.31 3.63 -12.58
N LEU A 52 -14.32 2.94 -13.15
CA LEU A 52 -12.97 3.46 -13.35
C LEU A 52 -12.95 4.67 -14.29
N GLU A 53 -13.67 4.57 -15.40
CA GLU A 53 -13.77 5.63 -16.41
C GLU A 53 -14.51 6.85 -15.87
N ARG A 54 -15.56 6.64 -15.08
CA ARG A 54 -16.23 7.70 -14.33
C ARG A 54 -15.26 8.43 -13.41
N PHE A 55 -14.46 7.70 -12.62
CA PHE A 55 -13.44 8.32 -11.76
C PHE A 55 -12.39 9.07 -12.56
N ARG A 56 -11.95 8.53 -13.71
CA ARG A 56 -11.01 9.19 -14.62
C ARG A 56 -11.54 10.54 -15.10
N ASN A 57 -12.74 10.55 -15.66
CA ASN A 57 -13.32 11.70 -16.34
C ASN A 57 -13.90 12.75 -15.38
N GLU A 58 -14.46 12.31 -14.27
CA GLU A 58 -15.10 13.22 -13.31
C GLU A 58 -14.13 13.72 -12.24
N LEU A 59 -13.18 12.89 -11.79
CA LEU A 59 -12.31 13.22 -10.66
C LEU A 59 -10.86 13.45 -11.07
N PHE A 60 -10.20 12.45 -11.68
CA PHE A 60 -8.76 12.49 -11.92
C PHE A 60 -8.36 13.57 -12.91
N ILE A 61 -9.04 13.62 -14.07
CA ILE A 61 -8.75 14.60 -15.11
C ILE A 61 -8.96 16.03 -14.59
N PRO A 62 -10.15 16.42 -14.07
CA PRO A 62 -10.39 17.80 -13.65
C PRO A 62 -9.46 18.28 -12.53
N LEU A 63 -9.06 17.38 -11.62
CA LEU A 63 -8.19 17.71 -10.49
C LEU A 63 -6.71 17.75 -10.86
N ALA A 64 -6.28 17.00 -11.87
CA ALA A 64 -4.92 17.02 -12.41
C ALA A 64 -4.59 18.31 -13.19
N LEU A 65 -5.60 19.06 -13.63
CA LEU A 65 -5.40 20.27 -14.42
C LEU A 65 -4.58 21.35 -13.67
N PRO A 66 -3.74 22.11 -14.41
CA PRO A 66 -3.11 23.32 -13.91
C PRO A 66 -4.12 24.26 -13.24
N LYS A 67 -3.68 24.96 -12.18
CA LYS A 67 -4.54 25.80 -11.33
C LYS A 67 -5.44 26.76 -12.10
N ARG A 68 -5.00 27.28 -13.27
CA ARG A 68 -5.80 28.17 -14.13
C ARG A 68 -6.96 27.43 -14.81
N GLN A 69 -6.70 26.31 -15.47
CA GLN A 69 -7.72 25.51 -16.16
C GLN A 69 -8.70 24.88 -15.17
N ARG A 70 -8.19 24.37 -14.04
CA ARG A 70 -9.02 23.86 -12.94
C ARG A 70 -9.99 24.91 -12.39
N LYS A 71 -9.58 26.18 -12.29
CA LYS A 71 -10.48 27.29 -11.91
C LYS A 71 -11.58 27.52 -12.94
N SER A 72 -11.33 27.32 -14.23
CA SER A 72 -12.35 27.44 -15.27
C SER A 72 -13.41 26.34 -15.17
N VAL A 73 -13.01 25.13 -14.77
CA VAL A 73 -13.92 23.99 -14.57
C VAL A 73 -14.83 24.19 -13.35
N PHE A 74 -14.27 24.63 -12.21
CA PHE A 74 -15.00 24.61 -10.93
C PHE A 74 -15.63 25.95 -10.50
N ARG A 75 -15.34 27.08 -11.17
CA ARG A 75 -15.94 28.37 -10.80
C ARG A 75 -17.14 28.68 -11.67
N GLU A 76 -18.28 28.93 -11.03
CA GLU A 76 -19.55 29.27 -11.68
C GLU A 76 -19.45 30.44 -12.67
N LYS A 77 -18.62 31.44 -12.36
CA LYS A 77 -18.41 32.59 -13.25
C LYS A 77 -17.86 32.23 -14.65
N TYR A 78 -17.21 31.06 -14.77
CA TYR A 78 -16.68 30.56 -16.04
C TYR A 78 -17.57 29.48 -16.66
N ALA A 79 -18.65 29.04 -15.98
CA ALA A 79 -19.50 27.95 -16.46
C ALA A 79 -20.15 28.28 -17.81
N LYS A 80 -20.83 29.43 -17.91
CA LYS A 80 -21.44 29.90 -19.17
C LYS A 80 -20.41 30.09 -20.29
N GLN A 81 -19.21 30.53 -19.96
CA GLN A 81 -18.14 30.69 -20.95
C GLN A 81 -17.69 29.33 -21.47
N LEU A 82 -17.55 28.35 -20.60
CA LEU A 82 -17.11 27.01 -20.95
C LEU A 82 -18.18 26.20 -21.71
N GLU A 83 -19.46 26.48 -21.46
CA GLU A 83 -20.60 25.95 -22.23
C GLU A 83 -20.63 26.50 -23.66
N ASN A 84 -20.39 27.81 -23.83
CA ASN A 84 -20.43 28.46 -25.14
C ASN A 84 -19.14 28.24 -25.94
N GLU A 85 -17.98 28.24 -25.28
CA GLU A 85 -16.65 28.07 -25.87
C GLU A 85 -15.91 26.95 -25.13
N PRO A 86 -16.13 25.67 -25.50
CA PRO A 86 -15.48 24.56 -24.84
C PRO A 86 -13.97 24.62 -25.03
N ILE A 87 -13.23 24.45 -23.93
CA ILE A 87 -11.77 24.44 -23.94
C ILE A 87 -11.32 22.97 -24.04
N THR A 88 -10.63 22.63 -25.12
CA THR A 88 -9.93 21.34 -25.24
C THR A 88 -8.54 21.44 -24.64
N VAL A 89 -8.16 20.45 -23.83
CA VAL A 89 -6.84 20.34 -23.20
C VAL A 89 -6.21 19.02 -23.59
N LYS A 90 -4.92 19.05 -23.93
CA LYS A 90 -4.13 17.84 -24.15
C LYS A 90 -3.76 17.22 -22.80
N ILE A 91 -4.22 15.99 -22.57
CA ILE A 91 -4.01 15.22 -21.33
C ILE A 91 -2.86 14.25 -21.46
N GLY A 92 -2.66 13.70 -22.66
CA GLY A 92 -1.54 12.85 -23.03
C GLY A 92 -0.91 13.31 -24.33
N GLU A 93 0.01 12.50 -24.85
CA GLU A 93 0.64 12.75 -26.16
C GLU A 93 -0.40 12.74 -27.30
N THR A 94 -1.39 11.85 -27.18
CA THR A 94 -2.41 11.59 -28.21
C THR A 94 -3.83 11.88 -27.75
N GLU A 95 -4.05 12.19 -26.47
CA GLU A 95 -5.37 12.30 -25.86
C GLU A 95 -5.74 13.77 -25.59
N GLU A 96 -6.85 14.20 -26.16
CA GLU A 96 -7.48 15.50 -25.91
C GLU A 96 -8.76 15.33 -25.10
N PHE A 97 -9.02 16.27 -24.20
CA PHE A 97 -10.19 16.25 -23.33
C PHE A 97 -10.88 17.60 -23.32
N THR A 98 -12.19 17.58 -23.53
CA THR A 98 -13.03 18.78 -23.54
C THR A 98 -13.48 19.10 -22.12
N LEU A 99 -13.09 20.27 -21.63
CA LEU A 99 -13.47 20.74 -20.31
C LEU A 99 -14.96 21.08 -20.26
N THR A 100 -15.64 20.57 -19.26
CA THR A 100 -17.04 20.87 -18.94
C THR A 100 -17.14 21.52 -17.57
N PRO A 101 -18.12 22.43 -17.33
CA PRO A 101 -18.34 22.96 -15.99
C PRO A 101 -18.69 21.84 -15.02
N LYS A 102 -18.08 21.84 -13.84
CA LYS A 102 -18.36 20.87 -12.78
C LYS A 102 -18.46 21.56 -11.44
N LYS A 103 -19.35 21.06 -10.57
CA LYS A 103 -19.40 21.50 -9.17
C LYS A 103 -18.63 20.50 -8.31
N HIS A 104 -18.07 20.99 -7.20
CA HIS A 104 -17.29 20.12 -6.31
C HIS A 104 -18.13 19.02 -5.64
N HIS A 105 -19.43 19.24 -5.45
CA HIS A 105 -20.32 18.24 -4.86
C HIS A 105 -20.76 17.14 -5.85
N ASP A 106 -20.62 17.38 -7.15
CA ASP A 106 -20.93 16.39 -8.19
C ASP A 106 -19.77 15.40 -8.40
N LEU A 107 -18.62 15.66 -7.76
CA LEU A 107 -17.45 14.79 -7.87
C LEU A 107 -17.65 13.47 -7.12
N PRO A 108 -17.11 12.35 -7.65
CA PRO A 108 -17.10 11.08 -6.94
C PRO A 108 -16.55 11.22 -5.51
N SER A 109 -17.31 10.71 -4.55
CA SER A 109 -17.01 10.82 -3.12
C SER A 109 -15.99 9.78 -2.66
N LYS A 110 -15.48 9.94 -1.43
CA LYS A 110 -14.62 8.92 -0.79
C LYS A 110 -15.34 7.60 -0.52
N LYS A 111 -16.68 7.60 -0.51
CA LYS A 111 -17.51 6.39 -0.41
C LYS A 111 -17.54 5.68 -1.75
N ASP A 112 -17.78 6.41 -2.83
CA ASP A 112 -17.73 5.87 -4.20
C ASP A 112 -16.35 5.27 -4.49
N ALA A 113 -15.28 5.90 -3.98
CA ALA A 113 -13.93 5.39 -4.17
C ALA A 113 -13.71 4.02 -3.48
N LEU A 114 -14.38 3.80 -2.35
CA LEU A 114 -14.34 2.52 -1.66
C LEU A 114 -15.16 1.47 -2.39
N GLU A 115 -16.28 1.84 -3.02
CA GLU A 115 -17.07 0.92 -3.84
C GLU A 115 -16.28 0.43 -5.06
N VAL A 116 -15.52 1.30 -5.73
CA VAL A 116 -14.62 0.86 -6.82
C VAL A 116 -13.59 -0.16 -6.31
N LEU A 117 -12.99 0.08 -5.15
CA LEU A 117 -12.06 -0.90 -4.55
C LEU A 117 -12.75 -2.22 -4.24
N LYS A 118 -13.99 -2.20 -3.73
CA LYS A 118 -14.78 -3.42 -3.49
C LYS A 118 -15.10 -4.15 -4.80
N LEU A 119 -15.40 -3.43 -5.88
CA LEU A 119 -15.63 -4.01 -7.22
C LEU A 119 -14.37 -4.67 -7.77
N MET A 120 -13.19 -4.03 -7.63
CA MET A 120 -11.90 -4.65 -7.98
C MET A 120 -11.66 -5.95 -7.21
N VAL A 121 -11.97 -5.95 -5.91
CA VAL A 121 -11.84 -7.13 -5.06
C VAL A 121 -12.82 -8.24 -5.48
N ALA A 122 -14.09 -7.90 -5.74
CA ALA A 122 -15.11 -8.85 -6.16
C ALA A 122 -14.78 -9.51 -7.50
N THR A 123 -14.29 -8.73 -8.45
CA THR A 123 -13.87 -9.18 -9.78
C THR A 123 -12.48 -9.82 -9.79
N LYS A 124 -11.75 -9.78 -8.67
CA LYS A 124 -10.34 -10.20 -8.52
C LYS A 124 -9.40 -9.53 -9.53
N ASN A 125 -9.78 -8.37 -10.05
CA ASN A 125 -8.98 -7.63 -11.01
C ASN A 125 -8.18 -6.52 -10.33
N PHE A 126 -6.89 -6.78 -10.13
CA PHE A 126 -5.97 -5.88 -9.47
C PHE A 126 -4.99 -5.20 -10.44
N SER A 127 -5.11 -5.39 -11.77
CA SER A 127 -4.21 -4.73 -12.74
C SER A 127 -4.33 -3.21 -12.68
N ASN A 128 -5.56 -2.72 -12.44
CA ASN A 128 -5.86 -1.30 -12.32
C ASN A 128 -5.72 -0.76 -10.88
N LEU A 129 -5.31 -1.57 -9.91
CA LEU A 129 -5.19 -1.12 -8.52
C LEU A 129 -4.15 0.01 -8.39
N PHE A 130 -2.95 -0.19 -8.93
CA PHE A 130 -1.89 0.83 -8.92
C PHE A 130 -2.32 2.17 -9.55
N PRO A 131 -2.78 2.22 -10.82
CA PRO A 131 -3.17 3.49 -11.45
C PRO A 131 -4.35 4.14 -10.71
N TYR A 132 -5.26 3.35 -10.15
CA TYR A 132 -6.40 3.89 -9.41
C TYR A 132 -5.98 4.57 -8.11
N LEU A 133 -5.12 3.92 -7.31
CA LEU A 133 -4.57 4.49 -6.08
C LEU A 133 -3.72 5.73 -6.36
N SER A 134 -2.95 5.71 -7.46
CA SER A 134 -2.21 6.87 -7.95
C SER A 134 -3.14 8.06 -8.26
N GLY A 135 -4.27 7.80 -8.93
CA GLY A 135 -5.30 8.81 -9.19
C GLY A 135 -5.92 9.38 -7.93
N LEU A 136 -6.26 8.52 -6.97
CA LEU A 136 -6.82 8.96 -5.68
C LEU A 136 -5.86 9.86 -4.92
N ARG A 137 -4.59 9.47 -4.82
CA ARG A 137 -3.56 10.28 -4.16
C ARG A 137 -3.37 11.64 -4.85
N MET A 138 -3.29 11.66 -6.18
CA MET A 138 -3.22 12.88 -6.98
C MET A 138 -4.41 13.82 -6.71
N SER A 139 -5.59 13.25 -6.52
CA SER A 139 -6.82 13.97 -6.18
C SER A 139 -6.97 14.30 -4.68
N ASN A 140 -5.92 14.12 -3.87
CA ASN A 140 -5.94 14.29 -2.41
C ASN A 140 -6.96 13.39 -1.67
N TYR A 141 -7.32 12.25 -2.25
CA TYR A 141 -8.11 11.22 -1.60
C TYR A 141 -7.17 10.25 -0.89
N ALA A 142 -6.76 10.62 0.33
CA ALA A 142 -5.92 9.77 1.16
C ALA A 142 -6.68 8.53 1.65
N ILE A 143 -6.02 7.38 1.56
CA ILE A 143 -6.49 6.10 2.08
C ILE A 143 -5.95 5.95 3.50
N ASN A 144 -6.84 5.65 4.44
CA ASN A 144 -6.45 5.43 5.84
C ASN A 144 -5.83 4.04 6.04
N PRO A 145 -5.07 3.82 7.13
CA PRO A 145 -4.41 2.54 7.40
C PRO A 145 -5.34 1.33 7.37
N ASP A 146 -6.54 1.41 7.97
CA ASP A 146 -7.50 0.28 7.98
C ASP A 146 -7.90 -0.17 6.58
N ARG A 147 -8.08 0.79 5.65
CA ARG A 147 -8.37 0.47 4.25
C ARG A 147 -7.16 -0.14 3.55
N TRP A 148 -5.94 0.29 3.87
CA TRP A 148 -4.75 -0.37 3.36
C TRP A 148 -4.64 -1.81 3.84
N GLU A 149 -4.88 -2.08 5.12
CA GLU A 149 -4.91 -3.44 5.64
C GLU A 149 -5.96 -4.31 4.95
N PHE A 150 -7.16 -3.74 4.71
CA PHE A 150 -8.19 -4.41 3.92
C PHE A 150 -7.72 -4.73 2.49
N ILE A 151 -7.13 -3.76 1.77
CA ILE A 151 -6.63 -3.95 0.41
C ILE A 151 -5.55 -5.04 0.39
N ILE A 152 -4.57 -4.96 1.30
CA ILE A 152 -3.48 -5.94 1.43
C ILE A 152 -4.03 -7.36 1.59
N ARG A 153 -5.01 -7.54 2.48
CA ARG A 153 -5.66 -8.83 2.70
C ARG A 153 -6.35 -9.37 1.45
N LYS A 154 -7.11 -8.52 0.76
CA LYS A 154 -7.83 -8.94 -0.45
C LYS A 154 -6.92 -9.22 -1.63
N THR A 155 -5.83 -8.46 -1.75
CA THR A 155 -4.80 -8.70 -2.75
C THR A 155 -4.01 -9.99 -2.46
N SER A 156 -3.79 -10.33 -1.18
CA SER A 156 -3.24 -11.63 -0.74
C SER A 156 -4.15 -12.80 -1.07
N ASP A 157 -5.45 -12.71 -0.74
CA ASP A 157 -6.43 -13.75 -1.06
C ASP A 157 -6.48 -14.06 -2.57
N ALA A 158 -6.15 -13.08 -3.42
CA ALA A 158 -6.05 -13.22 -4.87
C ALA A 158 -4.66 -13.61 -5.40
N GLY A 159 -3.65 -13.78 -4.55
CA GLY A 159 -2.27 -14.12 -4.95
C GLY A 159 -1.53 -12.99 -5.67
N LYS A 160 -1.94 -11.73 -5.45
CA LYS A 160 -1.45 -10.53 -6.16
C LYS A 160 -0.62 -9.59 -5.27
N LEU A 161 -0.07 -10.07 -4.15
CA LEU A 161 0.73 -9.24 -3.22
C LEU A 161 1.87 -8.44 -3.87
N SER A 162 2.40 -8.89 -5.01
CA SER A 162 3.38 -8.12 -5.79
C SER A 162 2.88 -6.72 -6.16
N THR A 163 1.58 -6.54 -6.39
CA THR A 163 0.98 -5.22 -6.67
C THR A 163 1.04 -4.30 -5.44
N ILE A 164 0.96 -4.83 -4.22
CA ILE A 164 1.17 -4.03 -3.00
C ILE A 164 2.62 -3.57 -2.90
N ILE A 165 3.58 -4.46 -3.18
CA ILE A 165 5.00 -4.10 -3.19
C ILE A 165 5.29 -3.02 -4.24
N GLU A 166 4.67 -3.10 -5.42
CA GLU A 166 4.76 -2.06 -6.45
C GLU A 166 4.15 -0.72 -5.99
N CYS A 167 3.01 -0.76 -5.29
CA CYS A 167 2.40 0.43 -4.71
C CYS A 167 3.32 1.08 -3.67
N ALA A 168 3.96 0.28 -2.82
CA ALA A 168 4.91 0.76 -1.81
C ALA A 168 6.16 1.34 -2.47
N ARG A 169 6.72 0.69 -3.49
CA ARG A 169 7.86 1.19 -4.28
C ARG A 169 7.63 2.57 -4.88
N GLN A 170 6.37 2.90 -5.18
CA GLN A 170 5.96 4.20 -5.69
C GLN A 170 5.10 4.93 -4.64
N SER A 171 5.56 4.95 -3.39
CA SER A 171 4.82 5.49 -2.24
C SER A 171 4.37 6.94 -2.44
N GLN A 172 5.18 7.76 -3.12
CA GLN A 172 4.85 9.15 -3.41
C GLN A 172 3.62 9.27 -4.31
N ARG A 173 3.43 8.33 -5.23
CA ARG A 173 2.30 8.29 -6.15
C ARG A 173 1.07 7.66 -5.53
N THR A 174 1.20 6.60 -4.74
CA THR A 174 0.05 5.85 -4.21
C THR A 174 -0.35 6.27 -2.80
N GLY A 175 0.58 6.84 -2.04
CA GLY A 175 0.44 7.10 -0.60
C GLY A 175 0.66 5.88 0.29
N LEU A 176 1.05 4.72 -0.25
CA LEU A 176 1.35 3.53 0.56
C LEU A 176 2.76 3.65 1.16
N THR A 177 2.84 3.74 2.49
CA THR A 177 4.11 3.73 3.22
C THR A 177 4.18 2.54 4.17
N LEU A 178 5.36 1.93 4.26
CA LEU A 178 5.63 0.82 5.18
C LEU A 178 6.12 1.28 6.57
N SER A 179 6.11 2.60 6.82
CA SER A 179 6.43 3.20 8.12
C SER A 179 5.32 2.99 9.16
N ASN A 180 4.08 2.72 8.71
CA ASN A 180 2.99 2.39 9.60
C ASN A 180 3.09 0.93 10.07
N ARG A 181 3.19 0.73 11.39
CA ARG A 181 3.30 -0.59 12.02
C ARG A 181 2.19 -1.56 11.61
N ASN A 182 0.94 -1.13 11.56
CA ASN A 182 -0.18 -2.03 11.24
C ASN A 182 -0.19 -2.43 9.77
N ILE A 183 0.16 -1.51 8.87
CA ILE A 183 0.31 -1.80 7.43
C ILE A 183 1.43 -2.82 7.21
N ALA A 184 2.60 -2.58 7.82
CA ALA A 184 3.74 -3.49 7.77
C ALA A 184 3.37 -4.87 8.34
N ARG A 185 2.79 -4.91 9.54
CA ARG A 185 2.29 -6.11 10.21
C ARG A 185 1.36 -6.91 9.31
N ARG A 186 0.36 -6.26 8.72
CA ARG A 186 -0.56 -6.93 7.80
C ARG A 186 0.16 -7.51 6.60
N LEU A 187 1.04 -6.74 5.95
CA LEU A 187 1.79 -7.22 4.79
C LEU A 187 2.64 -8.46 5.11
N PHE A 188 3.40 -8.42 6.20
CA PHE A 188 4.24 -9.56 6.61
C PHE A 188 3.41 -10.76 7.05
N PHE A 189 2.28 -10.55 7.74
CA PHE A 189 1.36 -11.64 8.05
C PHE A 189 0.77 -12.30 6.80
N GLU A 190 0.43 -11.53 5.76
CA GLU A 190 -0.04 -12.10 4.49
C GLU A 190 1.04 -12.92 3.75
N LEU A 191 2.31 -12.54 3.90
CA LEU A 191 3.44 -13.28 3.35
C LEU A 191 3.64 -14.60 4.09
N HIS A 192 3.53 -14.58 5.42
CA HIS A 192 3.44 -15.79 6.24
C HIS A 192 2.27 -16.67 5.79
N LYS A 193 1.04 -16.12 5.70
CA LYS A 193 -0.17 -16.85 5.27
C LYS A 193 0.01 -17.48 3.88
N THR A 194 0.70 -16.80 2.97
CA THR A 194 1.00 -17.33 1.63
C THR A 194 1.89 -18.57 1.69
N ALA A 195 2.90 -18.58 2.55
CA ALA A 195 3.77 -19.75 2.76
C ALA A 195 3.07 -20.85 3.56
N ALA A 196 2.31 -20.49 4.60
CA ALA A 196 1.55 -21.43 5.43
C ALA A 196 0.52 -22.23 4.61
N LYS A 197 -0.20 -21.57 3.68
CA LYS A 197 -1.10 -22.24 2.71
C LYS A 197 -0.40 -23.25 1.80
N ALA A 198 0.91 -23.11 1.62
CA ALA A 198 1.76 -24.00 0.83
C ALA A 198 2.62 -24.92 1.73
N ASP A 199 2.27 -25.08 3.00
CA ASP A 199 3.01 -25.88 3.99
C ASP A 199 4.50 -25.53 4.09
N PHE A 200 4.82 -24.26 3.87
CA PHE A 200 6.19 -23.75 3.83
C PHE A 200 7.08 -24.47 2.81
N GLN A 201 6.47 -24.95 1.72
CA GLN A 201 7.15 -25.64 0.62
C GLN A 201 6.89 -24.97 -0.74
N GLY A 202 7.68 -25.37 -1.74
CA GLY A 202 7.47 -25.05 -3.14
C GLY A 202 7.60 -23.57 -3.51
N ILE A 203 7.16 -23.26 -4.74
CA ILE A 203 7.36 -21.97 -5.40
C ILE A 203 6.68 -20.82 -4.64
N GLN A 204 5.53 -21.07 -4.00
CA GLN A 204 4.80 -20.03 -3.27
C GLN A 204 5.60 -19.54 -2.06
N THR A 205 6.28 -20.44 -1.34
CA THR A 205 7.14 -20.08 -0.20
C THR A 205 8.36 -19.27 -0.66
N VAL A 206 9.00 -19.67 -1.75
CA VAL A 206 10.12 -18.92 -2.36
C VAL A 206 9.66 -17.53 -2.81
N LYS A 207 8.48 -17.43 -3.43
CA LYS A 207 7.89 -16.15 -3.85
C LYS A 207 7.56 -15.27 -2.64
N ALA A 208 7.01 -15.84 -1.56
CA ALA A 208 6.74 -15.11 -0.33
C ALA A 208 8.04 -14.55 0.28
N LEU A 209 9.11 -15.36 0.37
CA LEU A 209 10.42 -14.89 0.83
C LEU A 209 10.96 -13.74 -0.05
N LYS A 210 10.85 -13.88 -1.38
CA LYS A 210 11.29 -12.83 -2.31
C LYS A 210 10.55 -11.51 -2.04
N LEU A 211 9.22 -11.54 -1.96
CA LEU A 211 8.41 -10.36 -1.69
C LEU A 211 8.66 -9.77 -0.30
N ALA A 212 8.86 -10.61 0.72
CA ALA A 212 9.21 -10.17 2.07
C ALA A 212 10.54 -9.41 2.10
N ARG A 213 11.55 -9.91 1.38
CA ARG A 213 12.85 -9.24 1.24
C ARG A 213 12.76 -7.94 0.45
N GLU A 214 11.97 -7.91 -0.62
CA GLU A 214 11.69 -6.68 -1.36
C GLU A 214 11.01 -5.63 -0.44
N ALA A 215 10.01 -6.03 0.36
CA ALA A 215 9.35 -5.16 1.32
C ALA A 215 10.33 -4.63 2.39
N ALA A 216 11.16 -5.51 2.95
CA ALA A 216 12.17 -5.13 3.94
C ALA A 216 13.21 -4.16 3.35
N SER A 217 13.63 -4.38 2.11
CA SER A 217 14.53 -3.46 1.41
C SER A 217 13.89 -2.10 1.13
N LEU A 218 12.57 -2.04 0.88
CA LEU A 218 11.86 -0.77 0.75
C LEU A 218 11.84 -0.02 2.08
N MET A 219 11.70 -0.69 3.23
CA MET A 219 11.71 -0.05 4.55
C MET A 219 13.01 0.69 4.90
N ASP A 220 14.09 0.48 4.14
CA ASP A 220 15.34 1.22 4.28
C ASP A 220 15.34 2.57 3.54
N ALA A 221 14.37 2.83 2.64
CA ALA A 221 14.22 4.11 1.98
C ALA A 221 13.60 5.17 2.91
N ASP A 222 13.99 6.43 2.73
CA ASP A 222 13.56 7.55 3.59
C ASP A 222 12.03 7.65 3.73
N GLU A 223 11.30 7.42 2.63
CA GLU A 223 9.83 7.45 2.55
C GLU A 223 9.12 6.34 3.34
N HIS A 224 9.87 5.34 3.80
CA HIS A 224 9.37 4.23 4.60
C HIS A 224 10.02 4.15 5.99
N SER A 225 11.11 4.87 6.21
CA SER A 225 11.84 4.89 7.47
C SER A 225 11.09 5.67 8.56
N VAL A 226 11.29 5.26 9.81
CA VAL A 226 10.82 5.97 11.00
C VAL A 226 12.02 6.38 11.84
N GLN A 227 12.04 7.62 12.32
CA GLN A 227 13.17 8.13 13.10
C GLN A 227 13.31 7.43 14.47
N ASN A 228 12.18 7.13 15.11
CA ASN A 228 12.16 6.39 16.36
C ASN A 228 12.27 4.88 16.10
N LEU A 229 13.36 4.27 16.55
CA LEU A 229 13.62 2.84 16.38
C LEU A 229 12.55 1.96 17.03
N GLU A 230 11.93 2.41 18.11
CA GLU A 230 10.89 1.66 18.82
C GLU A 230 9.56 1.62 18.06
N ASP A 231 9.30 2.63 17.22
CA ASP A 231 8.12 2.70 16.38
C ASP A 231 8.37 2.16 14.97
N ASP A 232 9.64 2.02 14.58
CA ASP A 232 10.04 1.56 13.25
C ASP A 232 9.66 0.09 13.03
N PRO A 233 8.73 -0.22 12.10
CA PRO A 233 8.28 -1.58 11.86
C PRO A 233 9.41 -2.53 11.46
N LYS A 234 10.46 -2.05 10.79
CA LYS A 234 11.55 -2.91 10.29
C LYS A 234 12.38 -3.55 11.40
N HIS A 235 12.37 -2.92 12.57
CA HIS A 235 13.10 -3.37 13.76
C HIS A 235 12.22 -4.17 14.73
N GLN A 236 10.94 -4.36 14.40
CA GLN A 236 10.01 -5.11 15.24
C GLN A 236 10.21 -6.60 15.07
N PRO A 237 10.10 -7.39 16.16
CA PRO A 237 10.23 -8.84 16.10
C PRO A 237 9.35 -9.49 15.06
N PHE A 238 8.11 -9.05 14.84
CA PHE A 238 7.22 -9.70 13.87
C PHE A 238 7.77 -9.63 12.43
N VAL A 239 8.32 -8.49 11.98
CA VAL A 239 8.92 -8.37 10.63
C VAL A 239 10.11 -9.30 10.50
N ILE A 240 11.02 -9.25 11.48
CA ILE A 240 12.24 -10.05 11.48
C ILE A 240 11.91 -11.54 11.61
N GLY A 241 10.90 -11.87 12.41
CA GLY A 241 10.37 -13.21 12.64
C GLY A 241 9.80 -13.83 11.39
N THR A 242 8.96 -13.11 10.64
CA THR A 242 8.47 -13.58 9.34
C THR A 242 9.62 -13.77 8.33
N LEU A 243 10.62 -12.88 8.32
CA LEU A 243 11.79 -13.06 7.46
C LEU A 243 12.62 -14.30 7.85
N LEU A 244 12.80 -14.53 9.15
CA LEU A 244 13.45 -15.73 9.68
C LEU A 244 12.67 -16.99 9.28
N GLU A 245 11.35 -16.99 9.46
CA GLU A 245 10.47 -18.10 9.12
C GLU A 245 10.56 -18.47 7.65
N LEU A 246 10.34 -17.49 6.76
CA LEU A 246 10.38 -17.72 5.32
C LEU A 246 11.78 -18.14 4.85
N SER A 247 12.84 -17.55 5.42
CA SER A 247 14.21 -17.93 5.06
C SER A 247 14.57 -19.34 5.56
N ALA A 248 14.15 -19.72 6.76
CA ALA A 248 14.37 -21.07 7.30
C ALA A 248 13.60 -22.13 6.52
N ALA A 249 12.33 -21.84 6.16
CA ALA A 249 11.53 -22.68 5.27
C ALA A 249 12.21 -22.89 3.91
N CYS A 250 12.64 -21.80 3.25
CA CYS A 250 13.36 -21.89 1.98
C CYS A 250 14.71 -22.62 2.11
N ALA A 251 15.44 -22.45 3.21
CA ALA A 251 16.70 -23.15 3.44
C ALA A 251 16.49 -24.67 3.59
N LYS A 252 15.38 -25.10 4.20
CA LYS A 252 15.01 -26.52 4.31
C LYS A 252 14.80 -27.18 2.94
N ILE A 253 14.27 -26.44 1.96
CA ILE A 253 14.10 -26.89 0.57
C ILE A 253 15.27 -26.49 -0.35
N LYS A 254 16.39 -26.00 0.20
CA LYS A 254 17.61 -25.60 -0.52
C LYS A 254 17.45 -24.42 -1.50
N GLU A 255 16.43 -23.58 -1.29
CA GLU A 255 16.16 -22.37 -2.07
C GLU A 255 16.67 -21.08 -1.38
N ALA A 256 17.23 -21.21 -0.17
CA ALA A 256 17.89 -20.11 0.53
C ALA A 256 19.13 -20.59 1.29
N GLU A 257 20.09 -19.68 1.47
CA GLU A 257 21.32 -19.97 2.19
C GLU A 257 21.11 -19.98 3.70
N THR A 258 21.79 -20.89 4.41
CA THR A 258 21.78 -20.93 5.88
C THR A 258 22.35 -19.64 6.50
N ALA A 259 23.26 -18.94 5.80
CA ALA A 259 23.79 -17.65 6.25
C ALA A 259 22.69 -16.59 6.40
N LEU A 260 21.68 -16.61 5.52
CA LEU A 260 20.53 -15.71 5.60
C LEU A 260 19.69 -15.99 6.86
N VAL A 261 19.44 -17.27 7.16
CA VAL A 261 18.73 -17.69 8.37
C VAL A 261 19.46 -17.22 9.62
N ARG A 262 20.78 -17.43 9.68
CA ARG A 262 21.63 -16.94 10.77
C ARG A 262 21.52 -15.43 10.96
N GLY A 263 21.59 -14.67 9.86
CA GLY A 263 21.48 -13.21 9.91
C GLY A 263 20.16 -12.73 10.52
N TYR A 264 19.03 -13.34 10.13
CA TYR A 264 17.74 -13.02 10.74
C TYR A 264 17.61 -13.56 12.17
N ALA A 265 18.24 -14.68 12.50
CA ALA A 265 18.22 -15.21 13.86
C ALA A 265 18.89 -14.24 14.85
N GLN A 266 20.07 -13.73 14.49
CA GLN A 266 20.80 -12.73 15.28
C GLN A 266 20.03 -11.41 15.38
N LYS A 267 19.42 -10.95 14.28
CA LYS A 267 18.56 -9.74 14.30
C LYS A 267 17.35 -9.91 15.22
N LEU A 268 16.71 -11.08 15.19
CA LEU A 268 15.55 -11.35 16.04
C LEU A 268 15.97 -11.39 17.52
N ASP A 269 17.13 -11.97 17.81
CA ASP A 269 17.67 -12.00 19.16
C ASP A 269 17.91 -10.60 19.72
N ALA A 270 18.52 -9.72 18.91
CA ALA A 270 18.76 -8.33 19.27
C ALA A 270 17.46 -7.51 19.41
N ALA A 271 16.42 -7.84 18.64
CA ALA A 271 15.14 -7.12 18.65
C ALA A 271 14.14 -7.66 19.68
N TRP A 272 14.44 -8.78 20.35
CA TRP A 272 13.47 -9.53 21.15
C TRP A 272 12.75 -8.68 22.21
N SER A 273 13.48 -7.80 22.91
CA SER A 273 12.94 -6.94 23.97
C SER A 273 11.88 -5.95 23.48
N ARG A 274 11.79 -5.69 22.17
CA ARG A 274 10.80 -4.78 21.56
C ARG A 274 9.44 -5.44 21.31
N GLY A 275 9.38 -6.77 21.35
CA GLY A 275 8.15 -7.50 21.12
C GLY A 275 7.27 -7.53 22.36
N ASN A 276 5.95 -7.47 22.17
CA ASN A 276 5.02 -7.86 23.21
C ASN A 276 4.50 -9.26 22.90
N PHE A 277 4.93 -10.25 23.69
CA PHE A 277 4.58 -11.64 23.49
C PHE A 277 3.45 -12.11 24.42
N LYS A 278 3.06 -11.28 25.39
CA LYS A 278 2.14 -11.64 26.48
C LYS A 278 0.71 -11.79 25.98
N ASP A 279 -0.12 -12.42 26.80
CA ASP A 279 -1.57 -12.51 26.60
C ASP A 279 -2.29 -11.42 27.40
N ASP A 280 -2.02 -10.17 27.04
CA ASP A 280 -2.49 -8.94 27.70
C ASP A 280 -3.33 -8.05 26.79
N ALA A 281 -3.78 -8.56 25.65
CA ALA A 281 -4.59 -7.82 24.68
C ALA A 281 -5.92 -7.37 25.31
N ALA A 282 -6.23 -6.07 25.17
CA ALA A 282 -7.43 -5.48 25.76
C ALA A 282 -8.68 -5.75 24.90
N THR A 283 -8.49 -5.92 23.59
CA THR A 283 -9.58 -6.13 22.63
C THR A 283 -9.42 -7.44 21.87
N GLY A 284 -10.55 -7.97 21.36
CA GLY A 284 -10.52 -9.16 20.51
C GLY A 284 -9.74 -8.96 19.21
N PHE A 285 -9.68 -7.73 18.69
CA PHE A 285 -8.87 -7.39 17.53
C PHE A 285 -7.38 -7.47 17.85
N GLU A 286 -6.92 -6.80 18.92
CA GLU A 286 -5.53 -6.89 19.39
C GLU A 286 -5.12 -8.34 19.69
N SER A 287 -6.03 -9.16 20.22
CA SER A 287 -5.77 -10.57 20.46
C SER A 287 -5.48 -11.33 19.17
N ILE A 288 -6.20 -11.04 18.08
CA ILE A 288 -5.92 -11.63 16.77
C ILE A 288 -4.55 -11.17 16.27
N GLU A 289 -4.27 -9.87 16.29
CA GLU A 289 -2.99 -9.32 15.84
C GLU A 289 -1.81 -9.93 16.61
N ARG A 290 -1.96 -10.06 17.92
CA ARG A 290 -0.95 -10.65 18.79
C ARG A 290 -0.66 -12.11 18.44
N VAL A 291 -1.71 -12.90 18.19
CA VAL A 291 -1.55 -14.29 17.75
C VAL A 291 -0.89 -14.37 16.39
N GLU A 292 -1.31 -13.52 15.44
CA GLU A 292 -0.72 -13.45 14.10
C GLU A 292 0.79 -13.18 14.16
N GLU A 293 1.23 -12.24 15.01
CA GLU A 293 2.65 -11.92 15.21
C GLU A 293 3.42 -13.06 15.90
N ASN A 294 2.88 -13.59 17.00
CA ASN A 294 3.52 -14.64 17.79
C ASN A 294 3.65 -15.96 17.02
N LEU A 295 2.70 -16.27 16.14
CA LEU A 295 2.70 -17.50 15.36
C LEU A 295 3.87 -17.56 14.38
N ALA A 296 4.07 -16.50 13.59
CA ALA A 296 5.17 -16.44 12.61
C ALA A 296 6.54 -16.49 13.32
N LEU A 297 6.66 -15.82 14.46
CA LEU A 297 7.84 -15.86 15.32
C LEU A 297 8.15 -17.28 15.83
N TYR A 298 7.15 -17.92 16.42
CA TYR A 298 7.29 -19.26 16.98
C TYR A 298 7.70 -20.28 15.91
N ASN A 299 7.01 -20.27 14.77
CA ASN A 299 7.33 -21.18 13.67
C ASN A 299 8.71 -20.91 13.09
N GLY A 300 9.10 -19.63 12.90
CA GLY A 300 10.42 -19.29 12.40
C GLY A 300 11.56 -19.74 13.30
N MET A 301 11.40 -19.61 14.62
CA MET A 301 12.37 -20.13 15.59
C MET A 301 12.46 -21.66 15.54
N LEU A 302 11.34 -22.37 15.46
CA LEU A 302 11.34 -23.84 15.33
C LEU A 302 12.02 -24.32 14.05
N LEU A 303 11.71 -23.70 12.90
CA LEU A 303 12.33 -24.04 11.63
C LEU A 303 13.84 -23.78 11.66
N ALA A 304 14.28 -22.67 12.26
CA ALA A 304 15.70 -22.36 12.41
C ALA A 304 16.43 -23.35 13.31
N LEU A 305 15.83 -23.75 14.44
CA LEU A 305 16.37 -24.79 15.34
C LEU A 305 16.50 -26.16 14.65
N GLY A 306 15.59 -26.48 13.73
CA GLY A 306 15.62 -27.71 12.94
C GLY A 306 16.71 -27.78 11.87
N LEU A 307 17.43 -26.68 11.59
CA LEU A 307 18.49 -26.63 10.58
C LEU A 307 19.87 -26.87 11.23
N PRO A 308 20.60 -27.95 10.89
CA PRO A 308 21.84 -28.32 11.58
C PRO A 308 22.89 -27.20 11.66
N LYS A 309 23.10 -26.47 10.56
CA LYS A 309 24.09 -25.38 10.47
C LYS A 309 23.63 -24.05 11.07
N ALA A 310 22.32 -23.83 11.18
CA ALA A 310 21.77 -22.59 11.74
C ALA A 310 21.59 -22.71 13.26
N SER A 311 21.29 -23.93 13.75
CA SER A 311 21.00 -24.21 15.16
C SER A 311 22.07 -23.72 16.14
N GLN A 312 23.35 -23.74 15.74
CA GLN A 312 24.48 -23.26 16.54
C GLN A 312 24.40 -21.76 16.87
N ASP A 313 23.72 -20.99 16.01
CA ASP A 313 23.62 -19.52 16.10
C ASP A 313 22.22 -19.05 16.52
N THR A 314 21.36 -19.97 16.96
CA THR A 314 19.98 -19.65 17.39
C THR A 314 19.89 -19.11 18.82
N GLY A 315 20.99 -19.06 19.56
CA GLY A 315 21.07 -18.46 20.90
C GLY A 315 19.98 -19.00 21.83
N ASN A 316 19.09 -18.10 22.28
CA ASN A 316 18.03 -18.38 23.25
C ASN A 316 16.70 -18.87 22.63
N PHE A 317 16.67 -19.23 21.35
CA PHE A 317 15.42 -19.59 20.67
C PHE A 317 14.68 -20.76 21.32
N LYS A 318 15.41 -21.77 21.82
CA LYS A 318 14.78 -22.89 22.52
C LYS A 318 14.01 -22.42 23.76
N ALA A 319 14.66 -21.65 24.64
CA ALA A 319 14.02 -21.10 25.83
C ALA A 319 12.83 -20.19 25.48
N ARG A 320 12.97 -19.35 24.45
CA ARG A 320 11.89 -18.47 23.98
C ARG A 320 10.71 -19.24 23.40
N CYS A 321 10.95 -20.33 22.67
CA CYS A 321 9.88 -21.22 22.21
C CYS A 321 9.16 -21.87 23.40
N ASP A 322 9.91 -22.33 24.41
CA ASP A 322 9.35 -22.94 25.61
C ASP A 322 8.49 -21.94 26.41
N GLU A 323 8.88 -20.67 26.46
CA GLU A 323 8.10 -19.58 27.07
C GLU A 323 6.88 -19.16 26.23
N LEU A 324 7.04 -19.05 24.90
CA LEU A 324 6.01 -18.55 24.01
C LEU A 324 4.90 -19.58 23.76
N LYS A 325 5.22 -20.87 23.75
CA LYS A 325 4.29 -21.96 23.48
C LYS A 325 3.02 -21.92 24.36
N PRO A 326 3.10 -21.89 25.71
CA PRO A 326 1.90 -21.85 26.55
C PRO A 326 1.08 -20.57 26.35
N VAL A 327 1.75 -19.43 26.10
CA VAL A 327 1.10 -18.15 25.83
C VAL A 327 0.32 -18.21 24.52
N LEU A 328 0.94 -18.72 23.46
CA LEU A 328 0.33 -18.86 22.14
C LEU A 328 -0.87 -19.82 22.18
N ILE A 329 -0.77 -20.94 22.91
CA ILE A 329 -1.91 -21.85 23.11
C ILE A 329 -3.07 -21.11 23.81
N SER A 330 -2.81 -20.34 24.85
CA SER A 330 -3.83 -19.57 25.56
C SER A 330 -4.50 -18.53 24.65
N GLN A 331 -3.71 -17.79 23.87
CA GLN A 331 -4.23 -16.81 22.93
C GLN A 331 -5.07 -17.46 21.82
N LEU A 332 -4.62 -18.60 21.27
CA LEU A 332 -5.34 -19.36 20.24
C LEU A 332 -6.70 -19.86 20.72
N GLN A 333 -6.85 -20.20 22.00
CA GLN A 333 -8.14 -20.61 22.58
C GLN A 333 -9.15 -19.46 22.65
N LYS A 334 -8.69 -18.21 22.73
CA LYS A 334 -9.54 -17.00 22.76
C LYS A 334 -9.97 -16.54 21.37
N VAL A 335 -9.18 -16.87 20.34
CA VAL A 335 -9.40 -16.40 18.96
C VAL A 335 -10.34 -17.33 18.20
N LYS A 336 -11.36 -16.74 17.56
CA LYS A 336 -12.31 -17.46 16.67
C LYS A 336 -12.01 -17.28 15.18
N ASN A 337 -10.86 -16.72 14.83
CA ASN A 337 -10.51 -16.39 13.45
C ASN A 337 -10.16 -17.66 12.66
N ALA A 338 -10.99 -18.00 11.68
CA ALA A 338 -10.83 -19.21 10.86
C ALA A 338 -9.52 -19.22 10.05
N ASP A 339 -9.03 -18.05 9.60
CA ASP A 339 -7.77 -17.98 8.86
C ASP A 339 -6.59 -18.44 9.74
N VAL A 340 -6.54 -17.96 10.98
CA VAL A 340 -5.49 -18.32 11.96
C VAL A 340 -5.62 -19.80 12.35
N LEU A 341 -6.83 -20.28 12.62
CA LEU A 341 -7.06 -21.66 13.05
C LEU A 341 -6.83 -22.70 11.94
N SER A 342 -6.83 -22.27 10.68
CA SER A 342 -6.59 -23.16 9.53
C SER A 342 -5.11 -23.54 9.34
N ASP A 343 -4.19 -22.81 9.99
CA ASP A 343 -2.75 -23.03 9.90
C ASP A 343 -2.35 -24.38 10.49
N ASN A 344 -1.47 -25.12 9.79
CA ASN A 344 -1.03 -26.44 10.23
C ASN A 344 -0.14 -26.39 11.48
N VAL A 345 0.62 -25.31 11.69
CA VAL A 345 1.38 -25.07 12.93
C VAL A 345 0.43 -24.92 14.10
N VAL A 346 -0.67 -24.18 13.91
CA VAL A 346 -1.72 -24.00 14.93
C VAL A 346 -2.40 -25.32 15.26
N LYS A 347 -2.74 -26.14 14.24
CA LYS A 347 -3.33 -27.47 14.47
C LYS A 347 -2.40 -28.38 15.28
N GLN A 348 -1.10 -28.35 15.01
CA GLN A 348 -0.11 -29.12 15.78
C GLN A 348 -0.05 -28.64 17.24
N LEU A 349 0.03 -27.33 17.46
CA LEU A 349 0.05 -26.73 18.79
C LEU A 349 -1.19 -27.06 19.63
N LEU A 350 -2.38 -27.06 19.03
CA LEU A 350 -3.62 -27.38 19.72
C LEU A 350 -3.84 -28.89 19.93
N ALA A 351 -3.24 -29.73 19.09
CA ALA A 351 -3.28 -31.20 19.23
C ALA A 351 -2.37 -31.70 20.36
N GLU A 352 -1.25 -31.01 20.61
CA GLU A 352 -0.35 -31.26 21.74
C GLU A 352 -0.96 -30.73 23.06
N LYS A 353 -2.12 -31.28 23.48
CA LYS A 353 -2.63 -30.98 24.82
C LYS A 353 -1.64 -31.46 25.88
N PRO A 354 -1.36 -30.66 26.93
CA PRO A 354 -0.57 -31.12 28.05
C PRO A 354 -1.30 -32.32 28.68
N LYS A 355 -0.57 -33.42 28.92
CA LYS A 355 -1.03 -34.47 29.84
C LYS A 355 -1.21 -33.79 31.18
N GLU A 356 -2.46 -33.54 31.58
CA GLU A 356 -2.78 -33.25 32.97
C GLU A 356 -2.13 -34.35 33.80
N LYS A 357 -1.24 -33.96 34.73
CA LYS A 357 -0.72 -34.87 35.75
C LYS A 357 -1.94 -35.35 36.52
N VAL A 358 -2.37 -36.58 36.23
CA VAL A 358 -3.26 -37.33 37.12
C VAL A 358 -2.48 -37.46 38.43
N GLU A 359 -2.90 -36.67 39.42
CA GLU A 359 -2.44 -36.81 40.80
C GLU A 359 -2.62 -38.27 41.21
N GLN A 360 -1.51 -38.92 41.51
CA GLN A 360 -1.50 -40.17 42.25
C GLN A 360 -2.02 -39.87 43.66
N ASN A 361 -3.30 -40.15 43.88
CA ASN A 361 -3.86 -40.40 45.19
C ASN A 361 -4.76 -41.64 45.09
N ALA A 362 -4.15 -42.81 45.26
CA ALA A 362 -4.77 -44.03 45.78
C ALA A 362 -3.66 -44.96 46.30
#